data_AF-A0A929U5U5-F1
#
_entry.id   AF-A0A929U5U5-F1
#
_cell.length_a   1.000
_cell.length_b   1.000
_cell.length_c   1.000
_cell.angle_alpha   90.00
_cell.angle_beta   90.00
_cell.angle_gamma   90.00
#
_symmetry.space_group_name_H-M   'P 1'
#
loop_
_entity.id
_entity.type
_entity.pdbx_description
1 polymer ?
#
loop_
_entity_poly.entity_id
_entity_poly.type
_entity_poly.pdbx_seq_one_letter_code
_entity_poly.pdbx_strand_id
1 'polypeptide(L)'
;MSFFSMDSPLMRFLNRMADLIVLNLLSILFAIPALISGYLTLAIYGETGQLPLVYLLITALLSFPVGASLTALHTVLIKMVKNEEGYIVKG
;
A
#
# COMPACT_ATOMS: atom_id res chain seq x y z
N MET A 1 -23.32 27.00 10.45
CA MET A 1 -22.16 26.11 10.35
C MET A 1 -22.29 25.30 9.06
N SER A 2 -21.60 25.72 7.98
CA SER A 2 -21.66 25.11 6.63
C SER A 2 -20.27 24.60 6.19
N PHE A 3 -19.27 24.66 7.08
CA PHE A 3 -17.88 24.31 6.77
C PHE A 3 -17.63 22.78 6.84
N PHE A 4 -18.53 22.05 7.51
CA PHE A 4 -18.55 20.58 7.62
C PHE A 4 -19.78 19.97 6.92
N SER A 5 -20.39 20.67 5.96
CA SER A 5 -21.34 20.00 5.07
C SER A 5 -20.57 19.11 4.08
N MET A 6 -21.18 18.02 3.64
CA MET A 6 -20.57 17.04 2.73
C MET A 6 -20.14 17.65 1.38
N ASP A 7 -20.74 18.78 1.01
CA ASP A 7 -20.42 19.59 -0.17
C ASP A 7 -19.30 20.61 0.07
N SER A 8 -18.70 20.67 1.28
CA SER A 8 -17.66 21.64 1.58
C SER A 8 -16.33 21.27 0.91
N PRO A 9 -15.56 22.25 0.43
CA PRO A 9 -14.25 22.01 -0.19
C PRO A 9 -13.24 21.33 0.75
N LEU A 10 -13.42 21.49 2.07
CA LEU A 10 -12.57 20.87 3.08
C LEU A 10 -12.88 19.38 3.26
N MET A 11 -14.16 18.99 3.22
CA MET A 11 -14.57 17.58 3.30
C MET A 11 -14.05 16.77 2.10
N ARG A 12 -14.09 17.37 0.90
CA ARG A 12 -13.51 16.79 -0.32
C ARG A 12 -11.99 16.58 -0.21
N PHE A 13 -11.28 17.53 0.40
CA PHE A 13 -9.85 17.40 0.66
C PHE A 13 -9.55 16.30 1.69
N LEU A 14 -10.29 16.26 2.79
CA LEU A 14 -10.13 15.25 3.84
C LEU A 14 -10.43 13.84 3.34
N ASN A 15 -11.44 13.65 2.49
CA ASN A 15 -11.70 12.35 1.87
C ASN A 15 -10.54 11.88 0.98
N ARG A 16 -9.91 12.78 0.21
CA ARG A 16 -8.72 12.44 -0.58
C ARG A 16 -7.52 12.07 0.31
N MET A 17 -7.35 12.76 1.44
CA MET A 17 -6.34 12.43 2.44
C MET A 17 -6.61 11.09 3.13
N ALA A 18 -7.88 10.79 3.44
CA ALA A 18 -8.29 9.51 4.01
C ALA A 18 -7.99 8.34 3.05
N ASP A 19 -8.33 8.48 1.76
CA ASP A 19 -8.00 7.49 0.73
C ASP A 19 -6.49 7.25 0.63
N LEU A 20 -5.66 8.30 0.73
CA LEU A 20 -4.20 8.16 0.79
C LEU A 20 -3.70 7.44 2.04
N ILE A 21 -4.24 7.77 3.22
CA ILE A 21 -3.85 7.16 4.48
C ILE A 21 -4.16 5.66 4.44
N VAL A 22 -5.36 5.29 3.94
CA VAL A 22 -5.76 3.90 3.80
C VAL A 22 -4.85 3.16 2.83
N LEU A 23 -4.58 3.73 1.65
CA LEU A 23 -3.69 3.10 0.67
C LEU A 23 -2.24 2.95 1.18
N ASN A 24 -1.74 3.92 1.95
CA ASN A 24 -0.40 3.85 2.54
C ASN A 24 -0.33 2.84 3.69
N LEU A 25 -1.40 2.71 4.48
CA LEU A 25 -1.50 1.61 5.46
C LEU A 25 -1.56 0.25 4.77
N LEU A 26 -2.26 0.14 3.64
CA LEU A 26 -2.35 -1.08 2.86
C LEU A 26 -1.00 -1.46 2.24
N SER A 27 -0.23 -0.48 1.77
CA SER A 27 1.12 -0.70 1.25
C SER A 27 2.09 -1.16 2.35
N ILE A 28 2.01 -0.57 3.54
CA ILE A 28 2.78 -1.01 4.73
C ILE A 28 2.37 -2.42 5.14
N LEU A 29 1.07 -2.75 5.16
CA LEU A 29 0.58 -4.07 5.49
C LEU A 29 1.15 -5.16 4.56
N PHE A 30 1.17 -4.91 3.25
CA PHE A 30 1.74 -5.84 2.28
C PHE A 30 3.28 -5.87 2.29
N ALA A 31 3.94 -4.85 2.84
CA ALA A 31 5.39 -4.84 2.99
C ALA A 31 5.87 -5.72 4.18
N ILE A 32 5.03 -5.95 5.20
CA ILE A 32 5.41 -6.74 6.39
C ILE A 32 5.87 -8.17 6.03
N PRO A 33 5.13 -8.96 5.22
CA PRO A 33 5.57 -10.29 4.81
C PRO A 33 6.93 -10.30 4.10
N ALA A 34 7.19 -9.29 3.25
CA ALA A 34 8.47 -9.17 2.54
C ALA A 34 9.64 -8.91 3.49
N LEU A 35 9.44 -8.08 4.51
CA LEU A 35 10.46 -7.78 5.52
C LEU A 35 10.79 -9.01 6.38
N ILE A 36 9.75 -9.72 6.84
CA ILE A 36 9.92 -10.92 7.68
C ILE A 36 10.64 -12.02 6.89
N SER A 37 10.23 -12.27 5.65
CA SER A 37 10.82 -13.36 4.87
C SER A 37 12.24 -13.04 4.40
N GLY A 38 12.54 -11.77 4.10
CA GLY A 38 13.90 -11.33 3.76
C GLY A 38 14.87 -11.59 4.93
N TYR A 39 14.46 -11.25 6.15
CA TYR A 39 15.22 -11.55 7.36
C TYR A 39 15.45 -13.05 7.54
N LEU A 40 14.40 -13.87 7.41
CA LEU A 40 14.51 -15.32 7.60
C LEU A 40 15.34 -16.00 6.49
N THR A 41 15.25 -15.52 5.25
CA THR A 41 16.07 -16.04 4.13
C THR A 41 17.56 -15.78 4.36
N LEU A 42 17.91 -14.58 4.85
CA LEU A 42 19.29 -14.24 5.19
C LEU A 42 19.83 -15.10 6.34
N ALA A 43 19.00 -15.36 7.36
CA ALA A 43 19.38 -16.24 8.47
C ALA A 43 19.65 -17.68 8.00
N ILE A 44 18.77 -18.25 7.16
CA ILE A 44 18.94 -19.61 6.62
C ILE A 44 20.17 -19.70 5.70
N TYR A 45 20.40 -18.68 4.88
CA TYR A 45 21.59 -18.62 4.02
C TYR A 45 22.89 -18.58 4.82
N GLY A 46 22.91 -17.84 5.94
CA GLY A 46 24.07 -17.74 6.82
C GLY A 46 24.48 -19.08 7.45
N GLU A 47 23.50 -19.91 7.81
CA GLU A 47 23.73 -21.21 8.46
C GLU A 47 24.05 -22.34 7.45
N THR A 48 23.41 -22.31 6.28
CA THR A 48 23.41 -23.47 5.35
C THR A 48 24.19 -23.23 4.05
N GLY A 49 24.53 -21.98 3.73
CA GLY A 49 25.19 -21.59 2.47
C GLY A 49 24.35 -21.83 1.21
N GLN A 50 23.08 -22.23 1.36
CA GLN A 50 22.15 -22.53 0.28
C GLN A 50 20.91 -21.64 0.42
N LEU A 51 20.39 -21.18 -0.73
CA LEU A 51 19.12 -20.46 -0.80
C LEU A 51 17.99 -21.44 -1.11
N PRO A 52 17.16 -21.83 -0.13
CA PRO A 52 16.06 -22.75 -0.39
C PRO A 52 15.02 -22.10 -1.30
N LEU A 53 14.92 -22.61 -2.54
CA LEU A 53 14.04 -22.10 -3.59
C LEU A 53 12.56 -22.01 -3.14
N VAL A 54 12.11 -22.98 -2.33
CA VAL A 54 10.75 -23.03 -1.78
C VAL A 54 10.41 -21.77 -0.98
N TYR A 55 11.35 -21.26 -0.18
CA TYR A 55 11.13 -20.08 0.67
C TYR A 55 11.03 -18.78 -0.15
N LEU A 56 11.81 -18.71 -1.23
CA LEU A 56 11.76 -17.64 -2.23
C LEU A 56 10.41 -17.60 -2.96
N LEU A 57 9.88 -18.76 -3.35
CA LEU A 57 8.58 -18.85 -4.03
C LEU A 57 7.42 -18.44 -3.13
N ILE A 58 7.41 -18.89 -1.86
CA ILE A 58 6.37 -18.50 -0.89
C ILE A 58 6.41 -17.00 -0.62
N THR A 59 7.60 -16.43 -0.51
CA THR A 59 7.81 -14.97 -0.36
C THR A 59 7.26 -14.20 -1.55
N ALA A 60 7.57 -14.63 -2.76
CA ALA A 60 7.11 -13.97 -3.98
C ALA A 60 5.58 -13.98 -4.08
N LEU A 61 4.94 -15.08 -3.65
CA LEU A 61 3.48 -15.18 -3.58
C LEU A 61 2.86 -14.23 -2.55
N LEU A 62 3.45 -14.16 -1.35
CA LEU A 62 2.93 -13.35 -0.24
C LEU A 62 3.13 -11.84 -0.46
N SER A 63 4.22 -11.43 -1.12
CA SER A 63 4.55 -10.02 -1.37
C SER A 63 3.98 -9.46 -2.68
N PHE A 64 3.38 -10.29 -3.54
CA PHE A 64 2.82 -9.87 -4.82
C PHE A 64 1.88 -8.64 -4.75
N PRO A 65 1.04 -8.46 -3.73
CA PRO A 65 0.09 -7.35 -3.69
C PRO A 65 0.71 -5.97 -3.43
N VAL A 66 2.00 -5.88 -3.04
CA VAL A 66 2.69 -4.60 -2.82
C VAL A 66 2.61 -3.71 -4.07
N GLY A 67 2.81 -4.30 -5.24
CA GLY A 67 2.75 -3.58 -6.52
C GLY A 67 1.36 -3.03 -6.83
N ALA A 68 0.29 -3.76 -6.46
CA ALA A 68 -1.08 -3.30 -6.63
C ALA A 68 -1.37 -2.06 -5.77
N SER A 69 -0.89 -2.04 -4.51
CA SER A 69 -1.04 -0.87 -3.64
C SER A 69 -0.25 0.35 -4.16
N LEU A 70 0.96 0.12 -4.69
CA LEU A 70 1.79 1.20 -5.25
C LEU A 70 1.16 1.83 -6.49
N THR A 71 0.55 0.99 -7.34
CA THR A 71 -0.16 1.44 -8.54
C THR A 71 -1.42 2.23 -8.18
N ALA A 72 -2.15 1.78 -7.15
CA ALA A 72 -3.30 2.52 -6.62
C ALA A 72 -2.88 3.88 -6.06
N LEU A 73 -1.81 3.93 -5.27
CA LEU A 73 -1.22 5.18 -4.77
C LEU A 73 -0.84 6.13 -5.92
N HIS A 74 -0.13 5.63 -6.93
CA HIS A 74 0.27 6.43 -8.09
C HIS A 74 -0.95 7.02 -8.82
N THR A 75 -2.00 6.21 -8.99
CA THR A 75 -3.25 6.66 -9.63
C THR A 75 -3.95 7.75 -8.83
N VAL A 76 -4.01 7.63 -7.50
CA VAL A 76 -4.60 8.67 -6.63
C VAL A 76 -3.77 9.94 -6.62
N LEU A 77 -2.45 9.83 -6.59
CA LEU A 77 -1.53 10.97 -6.65
C LEU A 77 -1.74 11.79 -7.93
N ILE A 78 -1.84 11.12 -9.08
CA ILE A 78 -2.11 11.80 -10.35
C ILE A 78 -3.50 12.47 -10.33
N LYS A 79 -4.51 11.83 -9.76
CA LYS A 79 -5.86 12.43 -9.65
C LYS A 79 -5.88 13.65 -8.73
N MET A 80 -5.14 13.64 -7.63
CA MET A 80 -5.03 14.81 -6.75
C MET A 80 -4.32 15.98 -7.42
N VAL A 81 -3.25 15.72 -8.17
CA VAL A 81 -2.55 16.76 -8.96
C VAL A 81 -3.47 17.33 -10.04
N LYS A 82 -4.29 16.50 -10.68
CA LYS A 82 -5.27 16.94 -11.68
C LYS A 82 -6.56 17.52 -11.09
N ASN A 83 -6.69 17.57 -9.76
CA ASN A 83 -7.89 17.97 -9.05
C ASN A 83 -9.15 17.15 -9.39
N GLU A 84 -8.98 15.94 -9.94
CA GLU A 84 -10.06 15.03 -10.30
C GLU A 84 -10.60 14.29 -9.06
N GLU A 85 -11.93 14.13 -8.96
CA GLU A 85 -12.55 13.39 -7.85
C GLU A 85 -12.44 11.88 -8.10
N GLY A 86 -11.37 11.28 -7.61
CA GLY A 86 -11.24 9.82 -7.52
C GLY A 86 -11.70 9.34 -6.16
N TYR A 87 -12.91 8.79 -6.06
CA TYR A 87 -13.36 8.04 -4.88
C TYR A 87 -12.89 6.60 -5.00
N ILE A 88 -11.92 6.19 -4.18
CA ILE A 88 -11.56 4.76 -4.04
C ILE A 88 -12.47 4.09 -3.01
N VAL A 89 -12.90 4.81 -1.97
CA VAL A 89 -13.88 4.33 -1.01
C VAL A 89 -15.20 5.09 -1.22
N LYS A 90 -16.15 4.46 -1.91
CA LYS A 90 -17.55 4.90 -1.88
C LYS A 90 -18.13 4.51 -0.53
N GLY A 91 -18.00 5.42 0.44
CA GLY A 91 -18.77 5.43 1.68
C GLY A 91 -20.02 6.29 1.51
#